data_AF-A0A1G2EKX0-F1
#
_entry.id   AF-A0A1G2EKX0-F1
#
_cell.length_a   1.000
_cell.length_b   1.000
_cell.length_c   1.000
_cell.angle_alpha   90.00
_cell.angle_beta   90.00
_cell.angle_gamma   90.00
#
_symmetry.space_group_name_H-M   'P 1'
#
loop_
_entity.id
_entity.type
_entity.pdbx_description
1 polymer ?
#
loop_
_entity_poly.entity_id
_entity_poly.type
_entity_poly.pdbx_seq_one_letter_code
_entity_poly.pdbx_strand_id
1 'polypeptide(L)' 'METQENMQVIYPITIEDLQNDAVRRIGRKLNDDELYTATKCVECGLSSIIDITLKSAIEEAVDKNNYI' A
#
# COMPACT_ATOMS: atom_id res chain seq x y z
N MET A 1 30.25 2.26 0.65
CA MET A 1 29.28 1.66 -0.29
C MET A 1 28.04 1.37 0.55
N GLU A 2 27.21 2.38 0.75
CA GLU A 2 26.01 2.38 1.62
C GLU A 2 24.75 2.58 0.77
N THR A 3 24.56 1.73 -0.24
CA THR A 3 23.46 1.90 -1.22
C THR A 3 22.33 0.90 -1.07
N GLN A 4 22.39 -0.01 -0.09
CA GLN A 4 21.37 -1.05 0.10
C GLN A 4 20.25 -0.69 1.09
N GLU A 5 20.45 0.24 2.02
CA GLU A 5 19.42 0.59 3.02
C GLU A 5 18.21 1.35 2.43
N ASN A 6 18.36 1.96 1.25
CA ASN A 6 17.31 2.77 0.62
C ASN A 6 16.23 1.99 -0.17
N MET A 7 16.24 0.65 -0.15
CA MET A 7 15.27 -0.18 -0.89
C MET A 7 14.25 -0.91 0.01
N GLN A 8 14.18 -0.57 1.31
CA GLN A 8 13.23 -1.20 2.21
C GLN A 8 11.79 -0.77 1.86
N VAL A 9 10.94 -1.75 1.54
CA VAL A 9 9.52 -1.52 1.27
C VAL A 9 8.78 -1.27 2.58
N ILE A 10 8.14 -0.10 2.71
CA ILE A 10 7.37 0.29 3.89
C ILE A 10 5.99 -0.38 3.89
N TYR A 11 5.32 -0.47 2.73
CA TYR A 11 3.99 -1.08 2.60
C TYR A 11 3.73 -1.66 1.21
N PRO A 12 3.86 -2.99 1.02
CA PRO A 12 3.42 -3.67 -0.20
C PRO A 12 2.00 -4.22 -0.06
N ILE A 13 1.22 -4.17 -1.15
CA ILE A 13 0.04 -5.03 -1.34
C ILE A 13 0.38 -6.02 -2.45
N THR A 14 0.32 -7.32 -2.13
CA THR A 14 0.58 -8.37 -3.12
C THR A 14 -0.71 -8.81 -3.83
N ILE A 15 -0.57 -9.50 -4.97
CA ILE A 15 -1.69 -10.16 -5.64
C ILE A 15 -2.32 -11.21 -4.71
N GLU A 16 -1.52 -11.88 -3.88
CA GLU A 16 -2.02 -12.87 -2.92
C GLU A 16 -2.90 -12.22 -1.86
N ASP A 17 -2.51 -11.06 -1.34
CA ASP A 17 -3.35 -10.30 -0.39
C ASP A 17 -4.70 -9.94 -1.00
N LEU A 18 -4.69 -9.44 -2.24
CA LEU A 18 -5.90 -9.08 -2.97
C LEU A 18 -6.80 -10.29 -3.23
N GLN A 19 -6.21 -11.43 -3.61
CA GLN A 19 -6.93 -12.68 -3.85
C GLN A 19 -7.49 -13.28 -2.56
N ASN A 20 -6.75 -13.22 -1.45
CA ASN A 20 -7.20 -13.68 -0.15
C ASN A 20 -8.38 -12.82 0.35
N ASP A 21 -8.31 -11.50 0.15
CA ASP A 21 -9.42 -10.61 0.50
C ASP A 21 -10.65 -10.86 -0.38
N ALA A 22 -10.45 -11.16 -1.68
CA ALA A 22 -11.53 -11.59 -2.56
C ALA A 22 -12.21 -12.87 -2.07
N VAL A 23 -11.44 -13.89 -1.68
CA VAL A 23 -12.00 -15.13 -1.09
C VAL A 23 -12.82 -14.81 0.17
N ARG A 24 -12.34 -13.91 1.02
CA ARG A 24 -13.06 -13.51 2.25
C ARG A 24 -14.36 -12.76 1.98
N ARG A 25 -14.40 -11.92 0.94
CA ARG A 25 -15.56 -11.05 0.65
C ARG A 25 -16.60 -11.67 -0.27
N ILE A 26 -16.16 -12.41 -1.29
CA ILE A 26 -17.02 -12.95 -2.34
C ILE A 26 -16.97 -14.48 -2.45
N GLY A 27 -16.21 -15.15 -1.56
CA GLY A 27 -16.18 -16.62 -1.45
C GLY A 27 -15.35 -17.34 -2.51
N ARG A 28 -14.64 -16.61 -3.39
CA ARG A 28 -13.78 -17.18 -4.44
C ARG A 28 -12.65 -16.24 -4.82
N LYS A 29 -11.66 -16.78 -5.54
CA LYS A 29 -10.63 -15.99 -6.21
C LYS A 29 -11.21 -15.20 -7.39
N LEU A 30 -10.62 -14.05 -7.66
CA LEU A 30 -10.86 -13.27 -8.87
C LEU A 30 -10.29 -14.02 -10.08
N ASN A 31 -11.01 -14.02 -11.19
CA ASN A 31 -10.45 -14.44 -12.48
C ASN A 31 -9.49 -13.38 -13.03
N ASP A 32 -8.86 -13.64 -14.17
CA ASP A 32 -7.81 -12.76 -14.72
C ASP A 32 -8.32 -11.34 -15.03
N ASP A 33 -9.50 -11.20 -15.61
CA ASP A 33 -10.10 -9.89 -15.94
C ASP A 33 -10.51 -9.11 -14.69
N GLU A 34 -11.09 -9.81 -13.71
CA GLU A 34 -11.46 -9.26 -12.41
C GLU A 34 -10.21 -8.84 -11.62
N LEU A 35 -9.16 -9.65 -11.64
CA LEU A 35 -7.90 -9.38 -10.97
C LEU A 35 -7.20 -8.18 -11.60
N TYR A 36 -7.17 -8.10 -12.93
CA TYR A 36 -6.64 -6.94 -13.63
C TYR A 36 -7.38 -5.67 -13.23
N THR A 37 -8.71 -5.71 -13.25
CA THR A 37 -9.55 -4.56 -12.89
C THR A 37 -9.33 -4.15 -11.43
N ALA A 38 -9.36 -5.11 -10.51
CA ALA A 38 -9.13 -4.86 -9.09
C ALA A 38 -7.73 -4.28 -8.82
N THR A 39 -6.70 -4.79 -9.49
CA THR A 39 -5.33 -4.26 -9.40
C THR A 39 -5.28 -2.79 -9.82
N LYS A 40 -5.89 -2.44 -10.96
CA LYS A 40 -5.94 -1.04 -11.42
C LYS A 40 -6.69 -0.11 -10.47
N CYS A 41 -7.79 -0.59 -9.88
CA CYS A 41 -8.50 0.15 -8.86
C CYS A 41 -7.66 0.38 -7.60
N VAL A 42 -6.93 -0.63 -7.13
CA VAL A 42 -6.02 -0.52 -5.98
C VAL A 42 -4.90 0.47 -6.27
N GLU A 43 -4.24 0.38 -7.42
CA GLU A 43 -3.19 1.31 -7.85
C GLU A 43 -3.68 2.76 -7.85
N CYS A 44 -4.86 3.02 -8.43
CA CYS A 44 -5.44 4.36 -8.50
C CYS A 44 -5.80 4.91 -7.10
N GLY A 45 -6.42 4.08 -6.25
CA GLY A 45 -6.78 4.46 -4.89
C GLY A 45 -5.56 4.78 -4.03
N LEU A 46 -4.53 3.91 -4.08
CA LEU A 46 -3.29 4.12 -3.36
C LEU A 46 -2.54 5.37 -3.86
N SER A 47 -2.44 5.56 -5.18
CA SER A 47 -1.79 6.74 -5.74
C SER A 47 -2.43 8.05 -5.29
N SER A 48 -3.73 8.05 -4.99
CA SER A 48 -4.44 9.25 -4.55
C SER A 48 -4.18 9.56 -3.07
N ILE A 49 -4.02 8.54 -2.23
CA ILE A 49 -3.91 8.70 -0.77
C ILE A 49 -2.47 8.70 -0.28
N ILE A 50 -1.51 8.20 -1.08
CA ILE A 50 -0.13 8.02 -0.65
C ILE A 50 0.54 9.34 -0.30
N ASP A 51 0.29 10.41 -1.05
CA ASP A 51 0.88 11.73 -0.79
C ASP A 51 0.45 12.28 0.57
N ILE A 52 -0.87 12.22 0.85
CA ILE A 52 -1.44 12.65 2.13
C ILE A 52 -0.90 11.80 3.28
N THR A 53 -0.78 10.48 3.06
CA THR A 53 -0.31 9.53 4.06
C THR A 53 1.15 9.77 4.43
N LEU A 54 2.01 9.95 3.41
CA LEU A 54 3.43 10.24 3.59
C LEU A 54 3.62 11.58 4.31
N LYS A 55 2.92 12.62 3.87
CA LYS A 55 2.96 13.93 4.52
C LYS A 55 2.57 13.83 5.99
N SER A 56 1.43 13.22 6.29
CA SER A 56 0.93 13.10 7.67
C SER A 56 1.89 12.29 8.56
N ALA A 57 2.47 11.21 8.03
CA ALA A 57 3.44 10.39 8.76
C ALA A 57 4.73 11.16 9.07
N ILE A 58 5.22 11.98 8.13
CA ILE A 58 6.40 12.84 8.33
C ILE A 58 6.11 13.92 9.37
N GLU A 59 5.00 14.65 9.21
CA GLU A 59 4.60 15.73 10.13
C GLU A 59 4.46 15.21 11.57
N GLU A 60 3.75 14.09 11.77
CA GLU A 60 3.60 13.46 13.09
C GLU A 60 4.94 13.00 13.69
N ALA A 61 5.83 12.42 12.88
CA ALA A 61 7.14 11.95 13.34
C ALA A 61 8.05 13.10 13.76
N VAL A 62 8.00 14.23 13.02
CA VAL A 62 8.78 15.44 13.34
C VAL A 62 8.19 16.17 14.55
N ASP A 63 6.87 16.34 14.61
CA ASP A 63 6.21 17.01 15.73
C ASP A 63 6.49 16.30 17.05
N LYS A 64 6.44 14.97 17.08
CA LYS A 64 6.82 14.18 18.27
C LYS A 64 8.26 14.41 18.74
N ASN A 65 9.17 14.74 17.84
CA ASN A 65 10.58 14.96 18.14
C ASN A 65 10.88 16.38 18.65
N ASN A 66 9.95 17.32 18.44
CA ASN A 66 10.08 18.72 18.89
C ASN A 66 9.61 18.94 20.34
N TYR A 67 9.06 17.91 21.01
CA TYR A 67 8.67 17.94 22.43
C TYR A 67 9.63 17.16 23.35
N ILE A 68 10.84 16.82 22.86
CA ILE A 68 11.93 16.18 23.63
C ILE A 68 13.03 17.19 23.90
#